data_AF-A0A1F5WCQ6-F1
#
_entry.id   AF-A0A1F5WCQ6-F1
#
_cell.length_a   1.000
_cell.length_b   1.000
_cell.length_c   1.000
_cell.angle_alpha   90.00
_cell.angle_beta   90.00
_cell.angle_gamma   90.00
#
_symmetry.space_group_name_H-M   'P 1'
#
loop_
_entity.id
_entity.type
_entity.pdbx_description
1 polymer ?
#
loop_
_entity_poly.entity_id
_entity_poly.type
_entity_poly.pdbx_seq_one_letter_code
_entity_poly.pdbx_strand_id
1 'polypeptide(L)'
;MPHISKRRIKRKIYKKLNDNLVNVFLNFHSKSDVAHLVNDLLTYTERIMVSKRIAIILMLNEGYSFRAIESALKVTLQTVLRFWKMKKKGRFGSLAKKTAKGGDLWKDLENILQAGLPPRGRGRWKHVFDAMGKADRVSRSIYRRL
;
A
#
# COMPACT_ATOMS: atom_id res chain seq x y z
N MET A 1 8.91 12.16 -5.60
CA MET A 1 7.57 12.24 -6.24
C MET A 1 7.76 12.69 -7.69
N PRO A 2 6.92 12.28 -8.65
CA PRO A 2 7.05 12.73 -10.03
C PRO A 2 6.85 14.25 -10.10
N HIS A 3 7.70 14.91 -10.88
CA HIS A 3 7.64 16.36 -11.08
C HIS A 3 6.56 16.67 -12.12
N ILE A 4 5.47 17.31 -11.69
CA ILE A 4 4.37 17.68 -12.58
C ILE A 4 4.69 19.05 -13.20
N SER A 5 4.57 19.14 -14.52
CA SER A 5 4.77 20.40 -15.26
C SER A 5 3.88 21.52 -14.73
N LYS A 6 4.43 22.74 -14.66
CA LYS A 6 3.70 23.95 -14.26
C LYS A 6 2.67 24.38 -15.32
N ARG A 7 2.80 23.90 -16.57
CA ARG A 7 1.87 24.18 -17.66
C ARG A 7 0.59 23.34 -17.48
N ARG A 8 -0.50 23.99 -17.08
CA ARG A 8 -1.75 23.31 -16.71
C ARG A 8 -2.64 23.11 -17.93
N ILE A 9 -3.16 21.89 -18.07
CA ILE A 9 -4.21 21.54 -19.02
C ILE A 9 -5.57 21.89 -18.39
N LYS A 10 -6.57 22.27 -19.21
CA LYS A 10 -7.94 22.52 -18.75
C LYS A 10 -8.48 21.29 -18.02
N ARG A 11 -9.08 21.48 -16.84
CA ARG A 11 -9.56 20.40 -15.94
C ARG A 11 -10.47 19.38 -16.65
N LYS A 12 -11.35 19.84 -17.54
CA LYS A 12 -12.25 18.98 -18.33
C LYS A 12 -11.49 18.02 -19.24
N ILE A 13 -10.45 18.51 -19.91
CA ILE A 13 -9.58 17.70 -20.79
C ILE A 13 -8.80 16.70 -19.95
N TYR A 14 -8.22 17.14 -18.83
CA TYR A 14 -7.50 16.24 -17.93
C TYR A 14 -8.37 15.09 -17.41
N LYS A 15 -9.62 15.37 -17.01
CA LYS A 15 -10.57 14.33 -16.60
C LYS A 15 -10.81 13.32 -17.73
N LYS A 16 -11.09 13.80 -18.94
CA LYS A 16 -11.31 12.93 -20.12
C LYS A 16 -10.07 12.06 -20.43
N LEU A 17 -8.87 12.63 -20.34
CA LEU A 17 -7.62 11.88 -20.52
C LEU A 17 -7.47 10.78 -19.46
N ASN A 18 -7.77 11.11 -18.20
CA ASN A 18 -7.68 10.14 -17.11
C ASN A 18 -8.71 9.01 -17.25
N ASP A 19 -9.93 9.32 -17.69
CA ASP A 19 -10.97 8.32 -17.93
C ASP A 19 -10.56 7.39 -19.09
N ASN A 20 -10.02 7.94 -20.18
CA ASN A 20 -9.49 7.16 -21.29
C ASN A 20 -8.31 6.27 -20.89
N LEU A 21 -7.42 6.76 -20.02
CA LEU A 21 -6.29 5.97 -19.51
C LEU A 21 -6.77 4.70 -18.80
N VAL A 22 -7.84 4.79 -18.00
CA VAL A 22 -8.43 3.61 -17.35
C VAL A 22 -8.94 2.61 -18.39
N ASN A 23 -9.62 3.09 -19.44
CA ASN A 23 -10.12 2.22 -20.50
C ASN A 23 -8.98 1.50 -21.25
N VAL A 24 -7.84 2.18 -21.46
CA VAL A 24 -6.65 1.55 -22.04
C VAL A 24 -6.25 0.34 -21.21
N PHE A 25 -6.11 0.45 -19.88
CA PHE A 25 -5.76 -0.69 -19.03
C PHE A 25 -6.79 -1.84 -19.05
N LEU A 26 -8.08 -1.53 -19.23
CA LEU A 26 -9.14 -2.54 -19.27
C LEU A 26 -9.18 -3.34 -20.58
N ASN A 27 -8.61 -2.81 -21.66
CA ASN A 27 -8.57 -3.48 -22.98
C ASN A 27 -7.49 -4.57 -23.08
N PHE A 28 -6.63 -4.72 -22.08
CA PHE A 28 -5.61 -5.76 -22.06
C PHE A 28 -6.15 -7.03 -21.38
N HIS A 29 -6.04 -8.16 -22.06
CA HIS A 29 -6.61 -9.43 -21.61
C HIS A 29 -5.58 -10.43 -21.06
N SER A 30 -4.29 -10.19 -21.26
CA SER A 30 -3.21 -11.08 -20.79
C SER A 30 -2.28 -10.40 -19.79
N LYS A 31 -1.71 -11.19 -18.88
CA LYS A 31 -0.73 -10.72 -17.88
C LYS A 31 0.54 -10.19 -18.56
N SER A 32 0.98 -10.81 -19.65
CA SER A 32 2.17 -10.38 -20.41
C SER A 32 1.96 -9.00 -21.01
N ASP A 33 0.81 -8.75 -21.65
CA ASP A 33 0.59 -7.47 -22.33
C ASP A 33 0.45 -6.33 -21.32
N VAL A 34 -0.20 -6.58 -20.17
CA VAL A 34 -0.24 -5.62 -19.06
C VAL A 34 1.17 -5.35 -18.51
N ALA A 35 2.01 -6.38 -18.39
CA ALA A 35 3.38 -6.20 -17.91
C ALA A 35 4.23 -5.36 -18.88
N HIS A 36 4.12 -5.60 -20.18
CA HIS A 36 4.79 -4.79 -21.21
C HIS A 36 4.32 -3.33 -21.15
N LEU A 37 3.00 -3.09 -21.14
CA LEU A 37 2.43 -1.75 -21.02
C LEU A 37 2.96 -1.02 -19.76
N VAL A 38 2.96 -1.68 -18.62
CA VAL A 38 3.44 -1.09 -17.36
C VAL A 38 4.93 -0.77 -17.42
N ASN A 39 5.74 -1.60 -18.09
CA ASN A 39 7.17 -1.39 -18.24
C ASN A 39 7.51 -0.24 -19.19
N ASP A 40 6.71 -0.06 -20.24
CA ASP A 40 6.90 0.99 -21.24
C ASP A 40 6.36 2.34 -20.75
N LEU A 41 5.23 2.33 -20.03
CA LEU A 41 4.57 3.55 -19.57
C LEU A 41 5.22 4.13 -18.30
N LEU A 42 5.59 3.27 -17.34
CA LEU A 42 6.13 3.70 -16.06
C LEU A 42 7.64 3.52 -16.04
N THR A 43 8.35 4.55 -15.59
CA THR A 43 9.78 4.41 -15.32
C THR A 43 10.04 3.39 -14.21
N TYR A 44 11.26 2.83 -14.17
CA TYR A 44 11.68 1.90 -13.11
C TYR A 44 11.37 2.42 -11.70
N THR A 45 11.69 3.69 -11.43
CA THR A 45 11.44 4.35 -10.15
C THR A 45 9.94 4.48 -9.86
N GLU A 46 9.12 4.77 -10.85
CA GLU A 46 7.67 4.86 -10.69
C GLU A 46 7.04 3.51 -10.38
N ARG A 47 7.49 2.44 -11.04
CA ARG A 47 7.06 1.07 -10.72
C ARG A 47 7.34 0.73 -9.26
N ILE A 48 8.58 0.94 -8.79
CA ILE A 48 8.92 0.73 -7.37
C ILE A 48 8.03 1.55 -6.45
N MET A 49 7.81 2.84 -6.76
CA MET A 49 6.97 3.70 -5.95
C MET A 49 5.53 3.19 -5.89
N VAL A 50 4.93 2.77 -7.00
CA VAL A 50 3.56 2.24 -7.03
C VAL A 50 3.46 0.95 -6.23
N SER A 51 4.39 0.02 -6.42
CA SER A 51 4.43 -1.24 -5.67
C SER A 51 4.53 -1.01 -4.16
N LYS A 52 5.43 -0.14 -3.69
CA LYS A 52 5.54 0.22 -2.28
C LYS A 52 4.25 0.84 -1.74
N ARG A 53 3.54 1.66 -2.51
CA ARG A 53 2.27 2.28 -2.08
C ARG A 53 1.17 1.24 -1.91
N ILE A 54 1.07 0.28 -2.84
CA ILE A 54 0.13 -0.85 -2.72
C ILE A 54 0.44 -1.65 -1.46
N ALA A 55 1.72 -2.00 -1.25
CA ALA A 55 2.18 -2.70 -0.05
C ALA A 55 1.81 -1.99 1.25
N ILE A 56 2.06 -0.67 1.35
CA ILE A 56 1.67 0.14 2.52
C ILE A 56 0.17 0.00 2.79
N ILE A 57 -0.68 0.11 1.77
CA ILE A 57 -2.14 0.05 1.94
C ILE A 57 -2.55 -1.32 2.47
N LEU A 58 -2.02 -2.40 1.91
CA LEU A 58 -2.33 -3.76 2.33
C LEU A 58 -1.87 -4.01 3.77
N MET A 59 -0.63 -3.65 4.10
CA MET A 59 -0.11 -3.76 5.47
C MET A 59 -0.91 -2.93 6.48
N LEU A 60 -1.35 -1.72 6.10
CA LEU A 60 -2.23 -0.91 6.95
C LEU A 60 -3.63 -1.51 7.11
N ASN A 61 -4.12 -2.26 6.13
CA ASN A 61 -5.39 -2.99 6.25
C ASN A 61 -5.28 -4.18 7.20
N GLU A 62 -4.13 -4.85 7.18
CA GLU A 62 -3.80 -5.96 8.08
C GLU A 62 -3.37 -5.54 9.48
N GLY A 63 -3.32 -4.23 9.77
CA GLY A 63 -3.04 -3.73 11.12
C GLY A 63 -1.56 -3.71 11.49
N TYR A 64 -0.64 -3.80 10.52
CA TYR A 64 0.79 -3.63 10.80
C TYR A 64 1.11 -2.24 11.37
N SER A 65 2.06 -2.19 12.29
CA SER A 65 2.52 -0.94 12.89
C SER A 65 3.28 -0.07 11.88
N PHE A 66 3.29 1.25 12.11
CA PHE A 66 3.95 2.17 11.18
C PHE A 66 5.46 1.92 11.06
N ARG A 67 6.10 1.52 12.18
CA ARG A 67 7.52 1.16 12.21
C ARG A 67 7.81 -0.11 11.41
N ALA A 68 6.95 -1.13 11.52
CA ALA A 68 7.11 -2.35 10.73
C ALA A 68 7.05 -2.06 9.22
N ILE A 69 6.10 -1.21 8.81
CA ILE A 69 5.95 -0.79 7.40
C ILE A 69 7.17 0.01 6.92
N GLU A 70 7.65 0.96 7.72
CA GLU A 70 8.87 1.74 7.42
C GLU A 70 10.08 0.83 7.23
N SER A 71 10.33 -0.07 8.18
CA SER A 71 11.51 -0.95 8.17
C SER A 71 11.48 -1.94 7.01
N ALA A 72 10.32 -2.51 6.70
CA ALA A 72 10.13 -3.49 5.64
C ALA A 72 10.22 -2.87 4.24
N LEU A 73 9.53 -1.74 4.03
CA LEU A 73 9.42 -1.14 2.69
C LEU A 73 10.47 -0.05 2.43
N LYS A 74 11.29 0.28 3.44
CA LYS A 74 12.27 1.39 3.41
C LYS A 74 11.61 2.69 2.94
N VAL A 75 10.53 3.06 3.63
CA VAL A 75 9.75 4.29 3.38
C VAL A 75 9.69 5.12 4.66
N THR A 76 9.63 6.44 4.54
CA THR A 76 9.54 7.31 5.72
C THR A 76 8.22 7.14 6.47
N LEU A 77 8.23 7.26 7.81
CA LEU A 77 7.01 7.32 8.63
C LEU A 77 5.97 8.33 8.12
N GLN A 78 6.42 9.48 7.60
CA GLN A 78 5.53 10.50 7.02
C GLN A 78 4.73 9.95 5.82
N THR A 79 5.36 9.10 5.01
CA THR A 79 4.70 8.43 3.89
C THR A 79 3.64 7.46 4.40
N VAL A 80 3.96 6.63 5.41
CA VAL A 80 3.01 5.70 6.03
C VAL A 80 1.82 6.44 6.63
N LEU A 81 2.08 7.51 7.40
CA LEU A 81 1.05 8.36 8.01
C LEU A 81 0.12 8.97 6.95
N ARG A 82 0.66 9.44 5.82
CA ARG A 82 -0.15 9.98 4.72
C ARG A 82 -1.12 8.93 4.17
N PHE A 83 -0.65 7.70 3.94
CA PHE A 83 -1.51 6.62 3.45
C PHE A 83 -2.54 6.18 4.49
N TRP A 84 -2.17 6.13 5.77
CA TRP A 84 -3.12 5.85 6.86
C TRP A 84 -4.23 6.90 6.93
N LYS A 85 -3.89 8.20 6.81
CA LYS A 85 -4.90 9.28 6.73
C LYS A 85 -5.83 9.10 5.52
N MET A 86 -5.29 8.71 4.36
CA MET A 86 -6.11 8.46 3.16
C MET A 86 -7.05 7.25 3.35
N LYS A 87 -6.54 6.16 3.96
CA LYS A 87 -7.35 4.99 4.32
C LYS A 87 -8.48 5.36 5.27
N LYS A 88 -8.20 6.14 6.33
CA LYS A 88 -9.24 6.62 7.27
C LYS A 88 -10.35 7.43 6.60
N LYS A 89 -10.05 8.10 5.47
CA LYS A 89 -11.05 8.79 4.64
C LYS A 89 -11.81 7.86 3.69
N GLY A 90 -11.77 6.54 3.91
CA GLY A 90 -12.47 5.55 3.09
C GLY A 90 -11.80 5.23 1.74
N ARG A 91 -10.58 5.72 1.47
CA ARG A 91 -9.88 5.41 0.21
C ARG A 91 -9.31 3.99 0.25
N PHE A 92 -9.19 3.39 -0.93
CA PHE A 92 -8.57 2.06 -1.16
C PHE A 92 -9.33 0.86 -0.60
N GLY A 93 -10.61 1.01 -0.21
CA GLY A 93 -11.42 -0.11 0.26
C GLY A 93 -11.59 -1.22 -0.80
N SER A 94 -11.69 -0.87 -2.08
CA SER A 94 -11.76 -1.86 -3.16
C SER A 94 -10.45 -2.63 -3.37
N LEU A 95 -9.30 -1.96 -3.25
CA LEU A 95 -7.99 -2.60 -3.33
C LEU A 95 -7.82 -3.63 -2.22
N ALA A 96 -8.16 -3.25 -0.99
CA ALA A 96 -8.12 -4.14 0.18
C ALA A 96 -8.96 -5.41 -0.01
N LYS A 97 -10.17 -5.25 -0.56
CA LYS A 97 -11.11 -6.35 -0.76
C LYS A 97 -10.73 -7.28 -1.90
N LYS A 98 -10.18 -6.73 -2.99
CA LYS A 98 -9.84 -7.49 -4.20
C LYS A 98 -8.48 -8.18 -4.12
N THR A 99 -7.57 -7.69 -3.29
CA THR A 99 -6.28 -8.35 -3.09
C THR A 99 -6.42 -9.45 -2.04
N ALA A 100 -6.35 -10.71 -2.48
CA ALA A 100 -6.40 -11.85 -1.59
C ALA A 100 -5.14 -11.91 -0.70
N LYS A 101 -5.33 -12.17 0.60
CA LYS A 101 -4.23 -12.42 1.56
C LYS A 101 -3.42 -13.71 1.27
N GLY A 102 -3.74 -14.45 0.21
CA GLY A 102 -3.01 -15.66 -0.20
C GLY A 102 -2.32 -15.55 -1.55
N GLY A 103 -2.44 -14.40 -2.23
CA GLY A 103 -1.82 -14.19 -3.54
C GLY A 103 -0.30 -14.04 -3.45
N ASP A 104 0.38 -14.19 -4.59
CA ASP A 104 1.85 -14.10 -4.69
C ASP A 104 2.40 -12.80 -4.08
N LEU A 105 1.71 -11.67 -4.32
CA LEU A 105 2.06 -10.39 -3.72
C LEU A 105 2.07 -10.44 -2.19
N TRP A 106 1.16 -11.18 -1.56
CA TRP A 106 1.12 -11.30 -0.11
C TRP A 106 2.26 -12.18 0.41
N LYS A 107 2.57 -13.27 -0.29
CA LYS A 107 3.74 -14.12 0.03
C LYS A 107 5.04 -13.34 -0.05
N ASP A 108 5.19 -12.51 -1.07
CA ASP A 108 6.37 -11.64 -1.23
C ASP A 108 6.46 -10.62 -0.09
N LEU A 109 5.34 -10.04 0.33
CA LEU A 109 5.30 -9.14 1.49
C LEU A 109 5.66 -9.85 2.78
N GLU A 110 5.16 -11.06 3.00
CA GLU A 110 5.53 -11.87 4.16
C GLU A 110 7.02 -12.18 4.16
N ASN A 111 7.60 -12.51 3.01
CA ASN A 111 9.03 -12.74 2.87
C ASN A 111 9.85 -11.48 3.20
N ILE A 112 9.45 -10.32 2.68
CA ILE A 112 10.12 -9.03 2.96
C ILE A 112 10.00 -8.67 4.44
N LEU A 113 8.83 -8.89 5.04
CA LEU A 113 8.62 -8.69 6.47
C LEU A 113 9.58 -9.59 7.27
N GLN A 114 9.62 -10.88 6.94
CA GLN A 114 10.48 -11.84 7.63
C GLN A 114 11.97 -11.57 7.45
N ALA A 115 12.41 -11.14 6.26
CA ALA A 115 13.79 -10.79 5.96
C ALA A 115 14.25 -9.49 6.65
N GLY A 116 13.32 -8.57 6.95
CA GLY A 116 13.59 -7.34 7.71
C GLY A 116 13.41 -7.45 9.23
N LEU A 117 12.98 -8.61 9.72
CA LEU A 117 12.79 -8.90 11.15
C LEU A 117 13.95 -9.79 11.62
N PRO A 118 14.59 -9.50 12.77
CA PRO A 118 15.61 -10.40 13.31
C PRO A 118 15.01 -11.79 13.57
N PRO A 119 15.80 -12.87 13.40
CA PRO A 119 15.33 -14.25 13.41
C PRO A 119 14.44 -14.58 14.62
N ARG A 120 13.41 -15.40 14.38
CA ARG A 120 12.32 -15.78 15.29
C ARG A 120 12.81 -16.55 16.52
N GLY A 121 13.49 -15.88 17.44
CA GLY A 121 13.76 -16.37 18.79
C GLY A 121 12.52 -16.30 19.67
N ARG A 122 12.17 -17.42 20.32
CA ARG A 122 11.07 -17.55 21.29
C ARG A 122 11.17 -16.43 22.35
N GLY A 123 10.17 -15.55 22.43
CA GLY A 123 10.06 -14.53 23.48
C GLY A 123 10.47 -13.10 23.13
N ARG A 124 11.22 -12.86 22.03
CA ARG A 124 11.68 -11.50 21.66
C ARG A 124 10.55 -10.56 21.22
N TRP A 125 9.41 -11.14 20.82
CA TRP A 125 8.22 -10.44 20.35
C TRP A 125 7.19 -10.17 21.44
N LYS A 126 7.36 -10.72 22.65
CA LYS A 126 6.38 -10.56 23.73
C LYS A 126 6.14 -9.07 24.02
N HIS A 127 7.20 -8.27 24.08
CA HIS A 127 7.10 -6.83 24.30
C HIS A 127 6.55 -6.03 23.11
N VAL A 128 6.78 -6.49 21.87
CA VAL A 128 6.24 -5.84 20.66
C VAL A 128 4.74 -6.09 20.57
N PHE A 129 4.31 -7.34 20.79
CA PHE A 129 2.89 -7.69 20.85
C PHE A 129 2.19 -7.14 22.10
N ASP A 130 2.87 -7.03 23.25
CA ASP A 130 2.34 -6.38 24.46
C ASP A 130 2.18 -4.87 24.25
N ALA A 131 3.12 -4.23 23.54
CA ALA A 131 3.02 -2.81 23.16
C ALA A 131 1.91 -2.59 22.12
N MET A 132 1.77 -3.50 21.14
CA MET A 132 0.68 -3.49 20.18
C MET A 132 -0.68 -3.76 20.86
N GLY A 133 -0.75 -4.67 21.82
CA GLY A 133 -1.96 -5.02 22.58
C GLY A 133 -2.39 -3.96 23.60
N LYS A 134 -1.46 -3.15 24.14
CA LYS A 134 -1.79 -1.98 24.97
C LYS A 134 -2.39 -0.83 24.15
N ALA A 135 -1.91 -0.61 22.91
CA ALA A 135 -2.53 0.33 21.98
C ALA A 135 -3.92 -0.15 21.50
N ASP A 136 -4.12 -1.46 21.42
CA ASP A 136 -5.36 -2.09 20.94
C ASP A 136 -6.49 -2.09 22.00
N ARG A 137 -6.17 -1.97 23.30
CA ARG A 137 -7.20 -1.83 24.35
C ARG A 137 -7.85 -0.45 24.38
N VAL A 138 -7.11 0.61 24.03
CA VAL A 138 -7.67 1.98 23.98
C VAL A 138 -8.62 2.16 22.79
N SER A 139 -8.46 1.39 21.71
CA SER A 139 -9.34 1.49 20.54
C SER A 139 -10.60 0.61 20.62
N ARG A 140 -10.64 -0.41 21.49
CA ARG A 140 -11.82 -1.29 21.62
C ARG A 140 -12.94 -0.77 22.52
N SER A 141 -12.69 0.24 23.38
CA SER A 141 -13.78 0.82 24.21
C SER A 141 -14.68 1.79 23.43
N ILE A 142 -14.21 2.35 22.31
CA ILE A 142 -14.97 3.34 21.52
C ILE A 142 -15.96 2.67 20.53
N TYR A 143 -15.73 1.40 20.14
CA TYR A 143 -16.55 0.69 19.13
C TYR A 143 -17.61 -0.27 19.70
N ARG A 144 -17.97 -0.17 20.99
CA ARG A 144 -19.05 -0.98 21.59
C ARG A 144 -20.30 -0.18 21.99
N ARG A 145 -20.43 1.09 21.58
CA ARG A 145 -21.58 1.95 21.97
C ARG A 145 -22.14 2.88 20.87
N LEU A 146 -21.99 2.51 19.61
CA LEU A 146 -22.77 3.04 18.47
C LEU A 146 -22.99 1.89 17.47
#